data_AF-A0A1Y5PJH5-F1
#
_entry.id   AF-A0A1Y5PJH5-F1
#
_cell.length_a   1.000
_cell.length_b   1.000
_cell.length_c   1.000
_cell.angle_alpha   90.00
_cell.angle_beta   90.00
_cell.angle_gamma   90.00
#
_symmetry.space_group_name_H-M   'P 1'
#
loop_
_entity.id
_entity.type
_entity.pdbx_description
1 polymer ?
#
loop_
_entity_poly.entity_id
_entity_poly.type
_entity_poly.pdbx_seq_one_letter_code
_entity_poly.pdbx_strand_id
1 'polypeptide(L)'
;MRSSGALCKQRASRMHATWLTLDRVRTLHLRNVPDDVMDRLERMARAASTSVTAVAIRELDAATRRVDNAALIATLPDLDLPTETFVEQLDSERR
;
A
#
# COMPACT_ATOMS: atom_id res chain seq x y z
N MET A 1 -39.13 -47.34 -0.04
CA MET A 1 -38.97 -46.00 0.58
C MET A 1 -37.77 -46.01 1.51
N ARG A 2 -36.69 -45.30 1.17
CA ARG A 2 -35.64 -44.74 2.05
C ARG A 2 -34.64 -44.02 1.13
N SER A 3 -35.10 -42.91 0.60
CA SER A 3 -34.37 -41.92 -0.18
C SER A 3 -33.75 -40.86 0.74
N SER A 4 -32.73 -40.16 0.24
CA SER A 4 -32.35 -38.80 0.68
C SER A 4 -31.51 -38.60 1.95
N GLY A 5 -30.57 -39.49 2.28
CA GLY A 5 -29.58 -39.21 3.34
C GLY A 5 -28.23 -38.67 2.84
N ALA A 6 -27.79 -39.11 1.65
CA ALA A 6 -26.39 -38.99 1.24
C ALA A 6 -26.05 -37.70 0.47
N LEU A 7 -27.02 -37.08 -0.21
CA LEU A 7 -26.75 -35.88 -1.03
C LEU A 7 -26.60 -34.58 -0.22
N CYS A 8 -27.08 -34.53 1.02
CA CYS A 8 -27.02 -33.30 1.83
C CYS A 8 -25.60 -32.99 2.35
N LYS A 9 -24.77 -34.02 2.58
CA LYS A 9 -23.41 -33.81 3.11
C LYS A 9 -22.38 -33.38 2.06
N GLN A 10 -22.66 -33.58 0.77
CA GLN A 10 -21.68 -33.34 -0.30
C GLN A 10 -21.71 -31.91 -0.87
N ARG A 11 -22.76 -31.13 -0.61
CA ARG A 11 -22.89 -29.75 -1.09
C ARG A 11 -22.25 -28.69 -0.19
N ALA A 12 -21.95 -29.01 1.07
CA ALA A 12 -21.31 -28.06 2.00
C ALA A 12 -19.80 -27.87 1.73
N SER A 13 -19.14 -28.82 1.05
CA SER A 13 -17.70 -28.76 0.81
C SER A 13 -17.25 -27.78 -0.28
N ARG A 14 -18.17 -27.24 -1.09
CA ARG A 14 -17.79 -26.49 -2.31
C ARG A 14 -17.93 -24.97 -2.19
N MET A 15 -18.46 -24.44 -1.07
CA MET A 15 -18.70 -23.00 -0.89
C MET A 15 -17.67 -22.28 0.01
N HIS A 16 -16.72 -23.01 0.60
CA HIS A 16 -15.74 -22.42 1.53
C HIS A 16 -14.38 -22.09 0.88
N ALA A 17 -14.15 -22.48 -0.37
CA ALA A 17 -12.84 -22.35 -1.01
C ALA A 17 -12.58 -20.97 -1.65
N THR A 18 -13.55 -20.04 -1.64
CA THR A 18 -13.46 -18.77 -2.38
C THR A 18 -13.26 -17.53 -1.49
N TRP A 19 -13.29 -17.66 -0.17
CA TRP A 19 -13.21 -16.50 0.75
C TRP A 19 -11.91 -16.39 1.54
N LEU A 20 -10.92 -17.25 1.29
CA LEU A 20 -9.65 -17.27 2.02
C LEU A 20 -8.50 -16.60 1.24
N THR A 21 -8.74 -15.47 0.61
CA THR A 21 -7.71 -14.42 0.59
C THR A 21 -7.79 -13.67 1.91
N LEU A 22 -7.45 -14.36 3.01
CA LEU A 22 -7.17 -13.71 4.28
C LEU A 22 -5.93 -12.85 4.04
N ASP A 23 -6.11 -11.54 3.91
CA ASP A 23 -5.03 -10.59 4.07
C ASP A 23 -4.42 -10.85 5.46
N ARG A 24 -3.26 -11.51 5.51
CA ARG A 24 -2.60 -11.87 6.76
C ARG A 24 -2.04 -10.58 7.36
N VAL A 25 -2.79 -9.95 8.25
CA VAL A 25 -2.30 -8.83 9.05
C VAL A 25 -1.16 -9.32 9.94
N ARG A 26 0.05 -8.82 9.70
CA ARG A 26 1.24 -9.09 10.51
C ARG A 26 1.49 -7.93 11.45
N THR A 27 1.77 -8.24 12.72
CA THR A 27 2.09 -7.23 13.73
C THR A 27 3.58 -6.94 13.74
N LEU A 28 3.95 -5.66 13.66
CA LEU A 28 5.31 -5.16 13.81
C LEU A 28 5.37 -4.26 15.05
N HIS A 29 6.28 -4.55 15.98
CA HIS A 29 6.53 -3.71 17.15
C HIS A 29 7.84 -2.94 16.96
N LEU A 30 7.75 -1.62 16.83
CA LEU A 30 8.91 -0.74 16.80
C LEU A 30 9.33 -0.41 18.23
N ARG A 31 10.64 -0.41 18.49
CA ARG A 31 11.25 -0.03 19.77
C ARG A 31 12.30 1.04 19.52
N ASN A 32 12.57 1.86 20.54
CA ASN A 32 13.55 2.95 20.49
C ASN A 32 13.27 3.93 19.33
N VAL A 33 12.02 4.32 19.15
CA VAL A 33 11.65 5.34 18.16
C VAL A 33 12.15 6.69 18.68
N PRO A 34 12.98 7.42 17.90
CA PRO A 34 13.43 8.76 18.29
C PRO A 34 12.27 9.72 18.52
N ASP A 35 12.39 10.62 19.50
CA ASP A 35 11.32 11.57 19.87
C ASP A 35 10.94 12.47 18.70
N ASP A 36 11.92 12.91 17.90
CA ASP A 36 11.68 13.77 16.73
C ASP A 36 10.85 13.05 15.63
N VAL A 37 10.98 11.73 15.53
CA VAL A 37 10.16 10.90 14.64
C VAL A 37 8.74 10.81 15.18
N MET A 38 8.57 10.61 16.49
CA MET A 38 7.25 10.59 17.13
C MET A 38 6.54 11.93 16.96
N ASP A 39 7.21 13.06 17.19
CA ASP A 39 6.66 14.41 17.02
C ASP A 39 6.16 14.66 15.59
N ARG A 40 6.90 14.18 14.59
CA ARG A 40 6.49 14.28 13.18
C ARG A 40 5.24 13.44 12.92
N LEU A 41 5.21 12.19 13.38
CA LEU A 41 4.06 11.31 13.22
C LEU A 41 2.81 11.86 13.92
N GLU A 42 2.96 12.46 15.12
CA GLU A 42 1.86 13.11 15.83
C GLU A 42 1.30 14.31 15.06
N ARG A 43 2.17 15.17 14.51
CA ARG A 43 1.71 16.30 13.68
C ARG A 43 0.94 15.82 12.45
N MET A 44 1.43 14.77 11.79
CA MET A 44 0.75 14.16 10.64
C MET A 44 -0.59 13.53 11.03
N ALA A 45 -0.66 12.87 12.19
CA ALA A 45 -1.88 12.26 12.72
C ALA A 45 -2.94 13.31 13.05
N ARG A 46 -2.53 14.42 13.70
CA ARG A 46 -3.40 15.57 13.97
C ARG A 46 -3.93 16.20 12.68
N ALA A 47 -3.07 16.40 11.69
CA ALA A 47 -3.48 16.97 10.39
C ALA A 47 -4.46 16.08 9.62
N ALA A 48 -4.34 14.76 9.77
CA ALA A 48 -5.19 13.78 9.10
C ALA A 48 -6.36 13.27 9.96
N SER A 49 -6.59 13.83 11.15
CA SER A 49 -7.62 13.41 12.11
C SER A 49 -7.64 11.88 12.34
N THR A 50 -6.47 11.26 12.41
CA THR A 50 -6.31 9.81 12.52
C THR A 50 -5.29 9.44 13.60
N SER A 51 -5.09 8.15 13.87
CA SER A 51 -4.14 7.70 14.89
C SER A 51 -2.70 7.72 14.37
N VAL A 52 -1.75 7.91 15.29
CA VAL A 52 -0.30 7.82 15.01
C VAL A 52 0.05 6.47 14.40
N THR A 53 -0.54 5.38 14.90
CA THR A 53 -0.35 4.03 14.35
C THR A 53 -0.82 3.92 12.91
N ALA A 54 -1.99 4.49 12.58
CA ALA A 54 -2.50 4.49 11.21
C ALA A 54 -1.59 5.28 10.26
N VAL A 55 -1.07 6.42 10.71
CA VAL A 55 -0.05 7.17 9.97
C VAL A 55 1.22 6.35 9.79
N ALA A 56 1.74 5.73 10.85
CA ALA A 56 2.96 4.94 10.78
C ALA A 56 2.84 3.77 9.79
N ILE A 57 1.70 3.08 9.77
CA ILE A 57 1.43 2.01 8.80
C ILE A 57 1.39 2.57 7.37
N ARG A 58 0.69 3.70 7.15
CA ARG A 58 0.62 4.36 5.84
C ARG A 58 2.00 4.78 5.34
N GLU A 59 2.81 5.40 6.20
CA GLU A 59 4.15 5.85 5.83
C GLU A 59 5.10 4.67 5.60
N LEU A 60 4.95 3.58 6.35
CA LEU A 60 5.71 2.36 6.12
C LEU A 60 5.36 1.73 4.77
N ASP A 61 4.08 1.63 4.41
CA ASP A 61 3.64 1.16 3.09
C ASP A 61 4.23 2.05 1.98
N ALA A 62 4.10 3.37 2.11
CA ALA A 62 4.67 4.31 1.15
C ALA A 62 6.20 4.19 1.04
N ALA A 63 6.92 4.00 2.15
CA ALA A 63 8.36 3.79 2.15
C ALA A 63 8.74 2.50 1.43
N THR A 64 8.01 1.40 1.67
CA THR A 64 8.28 0.12 1.00
C THR A 64 8.05 0.19 -0.51
N ARG A 65 6.97 0.85 -0.96
CA ARG A 65 6.74 1.06 -2.40
C ARG A 65 7.85 1.87 -3.07
N ARG A 66 8.40 2.87 -2.37
CA ARG A 66 9.50 3.68 -2.91
C ARG A 66 10.78 2.89 -3.12
N VAL A 67 11.01 1.80 -2.37
CA VAL A 67 12.15 0.90 -2.61
C VAL A 67 12.04 0.25 -3.99
N ASP A 68 10.82 -0.10 -4.41
CA ASP A 68 10.57 -0.71 -5.71
C ASP A 68 10.63 0.29 -6.87
N ASN A 69 10.63 1.60 -6.60
CA ASN A 69 10.64 2.63 -7.65
C ASN A 69 11.85 2.52 -8.57
N ALA A 70 13.04 2.20 -8.05
CA ALA A 70 14.23 2.08 -8.89
C ALA A 70 14.08 0.97 -9.94
N ALA A 71 13.52 -0.18 -9.52
CA ALA A 71 13.22 -1.28 -10.44
C ALA A 71 12.12 -0.91 -11.43
N LEU A 72 11.07 -0.21 -10.98
CA LEU A 72 9.98 0.25 -11.85
C LEU A 72 10.46 1.26 -12.89
N ILE A 73 11.27 2.25 -12.49
CA ILE A 73 11.85 3.26 -13.39
C ILE A 73 12.69 2.59 -14.47
N ALA A 74 13.47 1.55 -14.12
CA ALA A 74 14.26 0.81 -15.09
C ALA A 74 13.42 0.05 -16.14
N THR A 75 12.11 -0.16 -15.92
CA THR A 75 11.20 -0.78 -16.89
C THR A 75 10.52 0.21 -17.83
N LEU A 76 10.62 1.51 -17.54
CA LEU A 76 9.95 2.53 -18.35
C LEU A 76 10.67 2.70 -19.70
N PRO A 77 9.93 2.85 -20.80
CA PRO A 77 10.53 3.18 -22.08
C PRO A 77 11.17 4.57 -22.01
N ASP A 78 12.34 4.71 -22.62
CA ASP A 78 12.92 6.02 -22.87
C ASP A 78 12.07 6.72 -23.94
N LEU A 79 11.60 7.91 -23.61
CA LEU A 79 10.73 8.71 -24.48
C LEU A 79 11.53 9.71 -25.34
N ASP A 80 12.87 9.74 -25.18
CA ASP A 80 13.77 10.66 -25.89
C ASP A 80 13.32 12.13 -25.76
N LEU A 81 12.91 12.51 -24.55
CA LEU A 81 12.43 13.86 -24.27
C LEU A 81 13.63 14.72 -23.83
N PRO A 82 14.07 15.70 -24.65
CA PRO A 82 15.20 16.55 -24.31
C PRO A 82 14.86 17.43 -23.11
N THR A 83 15.83 17.59 -22.20
CA THR A 83 15.64 18.36 -20.96
C THR A 83 15.39 19.84 -21.26
N GLU A 84 15.99 20.34 -22.33
CA GLU A 84 15.91 21.73 -22.80
C GLU A 84 14.46 22.14 -23.07
N THR A 85 13.65 21.26 -23.68
CA THR A 85 12.24 21.54 -23.97
C THR A 85 11.41 21.75 -22.71
N PHE A 86 11.67 21.00 -21.64
CA PHE A 86 10.99 21.19 -20.36
C PHE A 86 11.40 22.51 -19.69
N VAL A 87 12.68 22.85 -19.74
CA VAL A 87 13.20 24.10 -19.15
C VAL A 87 12.60 25.31 -19.87
N GLU A 88 12.58 25.30 -21.21
CA GLU A 88 11.99 26.37 -22.02
C GLU A 88 10.48 26.55 -21.72
N GLN A 89 9.72 25.46 -21.59
CA GLN A 89 8.31 25.53 -21.19
C GLN A 89 8.14 26.11 -19.78
N LEU A 90 8.91 25.64 -18.80
CA LEU A 90 8.85 26.16 -17.43
C LEU A 90 9.16 27.66 -17.37
N ASP A 91 10.17 28.12 -18.13
CA ASP A 91 10.52 29.52 -18.18
C ASP A 91 9.44 30.37 -18.88
N SER A 92 8.72 29.80 -19.86
CA SER A 92 7.61 30.47 -20.53
C SER A 92 6.39 30.69 -19.62
N GLU A 93 6.08 29.74 -18.74
CA GLU A 93 4.97 29.83 -17.77
C GLU A 93 5.27 30.77 -16.59
N ARG A 94 6.55 31.07 -16.35
CA ARG A 94 6.99 31.97 -15.26
C ARG A 94 7.02 33.45 -15.66
N ARG A 95 6.79 33.80 -16.93
CA ARG A 95 6.67 35.19 -17.42
C ARG A 95 5.22 35.65 -17.45
#